data_AF-A0A367AWD3-F1
#
_entry.id   AF-A0A367AWD3-F1
#
_cell.length_a   1.000
_cell.length_b   1.000
_cell.length_c   1.000
_cell.angle_alpha   90.00
_cell.angle_beta   90.00
_cell.angle_gamma   90.00
#
_symmetry.space_group_name_H-M   'P 1'
#
loop_
_entity.id
_entity.type
_entity.pdbx_description
1 polymer ?
#
loop_
_entity_poly.entity_id
_entity_poly.type
_entity_poly.pdbx_seq_one_letter_code
_entity_poly.pdbx_strand_id
1 'polypeptide(L)'
;MNPNAIHSVELSGHDLMMLRAGLKAYLQAFTQHRQVDEGATHPDDEWRRLQRQVGHLMWRLEEAGVETGTTVVHSDEAVDPDG
;
A
#
# COMPACT_ATOMS: atom_id res chain seq x y z
N MET A 1 -22.43 18.72 8.73
CA MET A 1 -21.36 17.71 8.77
C MET A 1 -20.08 18.45 8.45
N ASN A 2 -19.12 18.51 9.38
CA ASN A 2 -17.93 19.37 9.23
C ASN A 2 -16.89 18.60 8.41
N PRO A 3 -16.53 19.03 7.18
CA PRO A 3 -15.61 18.28 6.30
C PRO A 3 -14.16 18.23 6.83
N ASN A 4 -13.86 18.96 7.91
CA ASN A 4 -12.54 19.05 8.55
C ASN A 4 -12.45 18.33 9.90
N ALA A 5 -13.37 17.41 10.20
CA ALA A 5 -13.17 16.52 11.34
C ALA A 5 -11.96 15.64 11.03
N ILE A 6 -10.83 15.90 11.69
CA ILE A 6 -9.64 15.06 11.60
C ILE A 6 -10.04 13.71 12.19
N HIS A 7 -10.31 12.74 11.32
CA HIS A 7 -10.50 11.36 11.70
C HIS A 7 -9.14 10.80 12.11
N SER A 8 -8.86 10.84 13.42
CA SER A 8 -7.71 10.15 13.97
C SER A 8 -8.03 8.66 14.05
N VAL A 9 -7.16 7.83 13.49
CA VAL A 9 -7.23 6.37 13.59
C VAL A 9 -5.95 5.91 14.26
N GLU A 10 -6.07 5.28 15.42
CA GLU A 10 -4.96 4.62 16.09
C GLU A 10 -4.89 3.17 15.61
N LEU A 11 -3.72 2.77 15.11
CA LEU A 11 -3.47 1.41 14.61
C LEU A 11 -2.48 0.73 15.55
N SER A 12 -2.80 -0.49 15.99
CA SER A 12 -1.84 -1.30 16.71
C SER A 12 -0.77 -1.85 15.75
N GLY A 13 0.36 -2.32 16.30
CA GLY A 13 1.38 -2.99 15.48
C GLY A 13 0.84 -4.22 14.73
N HIS A 14 -0.14 -4.92 15.32
CA HIS A 14 -0.83 -6.02 14.64
C HIS A 14 -1.67 -5.52 13.46
N ASP A 15 -2.37 -4.39 13.61
CA ASP A 15 -3.16 -3.81 12.52
C ASP A 15 -2.25 -3.36 11.36
N LEU A 16 -1.12 -2.73 11.67
CA LEU A 16 -0.11 -2.35 10.67
C LEU A 16 0.45 -3.57 9.93
N MET A 17 0.73 -4.66 10.66
CA MET A 17 1.15 -5.93 10.05
C MET A 17 0.07 -6.50 9.12
N MET A 18 -1.19 -6.58 9.59
CA MET A 18 -2.30 -7.13 8.82
C MET A 18 -2.62 -6.28 7.58
N LEU A 19 -2.58 -4.95 7.69
CA LEU A 19 -2.79 -4.04 6.56
C LEU A 19 -1.72 -4.26 5.48
N ARG A 20 -0.44 -4.33 5.87
CA ARG A 20 0.66 -4.60 4.92
C ARG A 20 0.49 -5.95 4.23
N ALA A 21 0.17 -7.01 4.98
CA ALA A 21 -0.09 -8.33 4.41
C ALA A 21 -1.27 -8.32 3.44
N GLY A 22 -2.35 -7.61 3.79
CA GLY A 22 -3.53 -7.44 2.94
C GLY A 22 -3.24 -6.68 1.65
N LEU A 23 -2.47 -5.60 1.70
CA LEU A 23 -2.06 -4.83 0.51
C LEU A 23 -1.19 -5.67 -0.43
N LYS A 24 -0.26 -6.46 0.11
CA LYS A 24 0.56 -7.38 -0.68
C LYS A 24 -0.29 -8.46 -1.34
N ALA A 25 -1.19 -9.09 -0.59
CA ALA A 25 -2.13 -10.08 -1.12
C ALA A 25 -3.04 -9.48 -2.21
N TYR A 26 -3.47 -8.23 -2.04
CA TYR A 26 -4.27 -7.52 -3.03
C TYR A 26 -3.52 -7.31 -4.35
N LEU A 27 -2.26 -6.85 -4.31
CA LEU A 27 -1.44 -6.70 -5.52
C LEU A 27 -1.21 -8.06 -6.22
N GLN A 28 -0.99 -9.13 -5.46
CA GLN A 28 -0.83 -10.47 -6.00
C GLN A 28 -2.10 -10.97 -6.69
N ALA A 29 -3.26 -10.84 -6.03
CA ALA A 29 -4.55 -11.23 -6.59
C ALA A 29 -4.89 -10.43 -7.87
N PHE A 30 -4.62 -9.12 -7.85
CA PHE A 30 -4.82 -8.26 -9.01
C PHE A 30 -3.91 -8.65 -10.18
N THR A 31 -2.64 -8.97 -9.90
CA THR A 31 -1.69 -9.46 -10.92
C THR A 31 -2.18 -10.76 -11.55
N GLN A 32 -2.64 -11.71 -10.72
CA GLN A 32 -3.20 -12.97 -11.21
C GLN A 32 -4.44 -12.74 -12.07
N HIS A 33 -5.32 -11.81 -11.68
CA HIS A 33 -6.49 -11.46 -12.48
C HIS A 33 -6.10 -10.88 -13.85
N ARG A 34 -5.15 -9.94 -13.90
CA ARG A 34 -4.65 -9.37 -15.17
C ARG A 34 -4.01 -10.39 -16.10
N GLN A 35 -3.39 -11.44 -15.54
CA GLN A 35 -2.82 -12.52 -16.35
C GLN A 35 -3.90 -13.37 -17.03
N VAL A 36 -5.09 -13.45 -16.45
CA VAL A 36 -6.21 -14.24 -16.99
C VAL A 36 -6.91 -13.53 -18.13
N ASP A 37 -7.03 -12.20 -18.06
CA ASP A 37 -7.73 -11.39 -19.07
C ASP A 37 -6.78 -10.57 -19.97
N GLU A 38 -5.47 -10.81 -19.86
CA GLU A 38 -4.40 -10.11 -20.58
C GLU A 38 -4.43 -8.58 -20.41
N GLY A 39 -4.96 -8.10 -19.28
CA GLY A 39 -5.11 -6.68 -18.99
C GLY A 39 -6.30 -6.02 -19.70
N ALA A 40 -7.24 -6.80 -20.23
CA ALA A 40 -8.43 -6.27 -20.90
C ALA A 40 -9.32 -5.42 -19.99
N THR A 41 -9.47 -5.80 -18.72
CA THR A 41 -10.26 -5.02 -17.73
C THR A 41 -9.44 -3.93 -17.04
N HIS A 42 -8.12 -4.08 -17.03
CA HIS A 42 -7.20 -3.18 -16.34
C HIS A 42 -5.98 -2.91 -17.22
N PRO A 43 -6.01 -1.83 -18.02
CA PRO A 43 -4.90 -1.38 -18.83
C PRO A 43 -3.61 -1.17 -18.02
N ASP A 44 -2.46 -1.22 -18.70
CA ASP A 44 -1.14 -1.15 -18.06
C ASP A 44 -0.89 0.14 -17.26
N ASP A 45 -1.43 1.26 -17.71
CA ASP A 45 -1.31 2.55 -17.02
C ASP A 45 -2.12 2.57 -15.72
N GLU A 46 -3.33 2.01 -15.73
CA GLU A 46 -4.14 1.83 -14.52
C GLU A 46 -3.47 0.89 -13.54
N TRP A 47 -2.89 -0.22 -14.03
CA TRP A 47 -2.13 -1.14 -13.21
C TRP A 47 -0.92 -0.47 -12.54
N ARG A 48 -0.10 0.24 -13.31
CA ARG A 48 1.07 0.98 -12.76
C ARG A 48 0.64 2.08 -11.78
N ARG A 49 -0.51 2.71 -12.01
CA ARG A 49 -1.07 3.69 -11.06
C ARG A 49 -1.47 3.01 -9.75
N LEU A 50 -2.15 1.86 -9.83
CA LEU A 50 -2.55 1.09 -8.65
C LEU A 50 -1.34 0.63 -7.85
N GLN A 51 -0.33 0.04 -8.52
CA GLN A 51 0.92 -0.39 -7.89
C GLN A 51 1.59 0.75 -7.13
N ARG A 52 1.70 1.94 -7.73
CA ARG A 52 2.28 3.11 -7.06
C ARG A 52 1.45 3.56 -5.85
N GLN A 53 0.13 3.64 -5.99
CA GLN A 53 -0.75 4.05 -4.89
C GLN A 53 -0.65 3.08 -3.70
N VAL A 54 -0.67 1.77 -3.97
CA VAL A 54 -0.50 0.76 -2.93
C VAL A 54 0.92 0.81 -2.35
N GLY A 55 1.94 0.97 -3.19
CA GLY A 55 3.34 1.08 -2.75
C GLY A 55 3.58 2.28 -1.84
N HIS A 56 2.99 3.44 -2.11
CA HIS A 56 3.04 4.61 -1.22
C HIS A 56 2.38 4.33 0.13
N LEU A 57 1.27 3.59 0.14
CA LEU A 57 0.61 3.21 1.39
C LEU A 57 1.46 2.21 2.18
N MET A 58 2.07 1.22 1.51
CA MET A 58 2.97 0.26 2.13
C MET A 58 4.18 0.97 2.76
N TRP A 59 4.82 1.89 2.04
CA TRP A 59 5.92 2.72 2.57
C TRP A 59 5.52 3.40 3.88
N ARG A 60 4.40 4.13 3.88
CA ARG A 60 3.92 4.86 5.07
C ARG A 60 3.58 3.94 6.24
N LEU A 61 3.02 2.76 5.99
CA LEU A 61 2.70 1.78 7.02
C LEU A 61 3.96 1.15 7.63
N GLU A 62 5.00 0.97 6.82
CA GLU A 62 6.31 0.48 7.28
C GLU A 62 7.01 1.52 8.14
N GLU A 63 7.04 2.79 7.72
CA GLU A 63 7.56 3.93 8.50
C GLU A 63 6.79 4.12 9.82
N ALA A 64 5.46 4.02 9.78
CA ALA A 64 4.62 4.18 10.97
C ALA A 64 4.80 3.04 11.99
N GLY A 65 5.29 1.88 11.56
CA GLY A 65 5.46 0.70 12.39
C GLY A 65 6.77 0.64 13.17
N VAL A 66 7.68 1.60 12.97
CA VAL A 66 9.00 1.61 13.62
C VAL A 66 9.18 2.79 14.57
N GLU A 67 10.07 2.63 15.54
CA GLU A 67 10.47 3.72 16.43
C GLU A 67 11.29 4.77 15.66
N THR A 68 11.11 6.03 16.05
CA THR A 68 11.84 7.16 15.45
C THR A 68 13.35 6.94 15.52
N GLY A 69 14.04 7.07 14.38
CA GLY A 69 15.48 6.86 14.26
C GLY A 69 15.88 5.43 13.90
N THR A 70 14.93 4.50 13.80
CA THR A 70 15.15 3.18 13.22
C THR A 70 15.20 3.30 11.70
N THR A 71 16.24 2.76 11.07
CA THR A 71 16.27 2.62 9.62
C THR A 71 15.28 1.54 9.19
N VAL A 72 14.31 1.88 8.34
CA VAL A 72 13.35 0.95 7.77
C VAL A 72 13.94 0.27 6.55
N VAL A 73 13.81 -1.05 6.47
CA VAL A 73 14.04 -1.81 5.24
C VAL A 73 12.69 -2.03 4.59
N HIS A 74 12.45 -1.34 3.49
CA HIS A 74 11.19 -1.37 2.77
C HIS A 74 11.00 -2.67 1.98
N SER A 75 9.75 -3.10 1.84
CA SER A 75 9.40 -4.21 0.95
C SER A 75 9.56 -3.83 -0.52
N ASP A 76 9.73 -4.83 -1.39
CA ASP A 76 9.91 -4.62 -2.84
C ASP A 76 8.74 -3.86 -3.49
N GLU A 77 7.54 -3.99 -2.91
CA GLU A 77 6.34 -3.31 -3.39
C GLU A 77 6.20 -1.86 -2.87
N ALA A 78 6.95 -1.49 -1.82
CA ALA A 78 6.89 -0.15 -1.25
C ALA A 78 7.60 0.87 -2.16
N VAL A 79 6.97 2.03 -2.32
CA VAL A 79 7.44 3.11 -3.19
C VAL A 79 7.46 4.39 -2.38
N ASP A 80 8.59 5.09 -2.40
CA ASP A 80 8.75 6.39 -1.75
C ASP A 80 7.78 7.41 -2.39
N PRO A 81 6.85 8.01 -1.61
CA PRO A 81 5.94 9.01 -2.12
C PRO A 81 6.61 10.34 -2.48
N ASP A 82 7.81 10.62 -1.94
CA ASP A 82 8.51 11.90 -2.06
C ASP A 82 9.74 11.85 -3.00
N GLY A 83 9.95 10.71 -3.67
CA GLY A 83 11.10 10.36 -4.52
C GLY A 83 11.91 11.49 -5.15
#